data_AF-A0A848X4K6-F1
#
_entry.id   AF-A0A848X4K6-F1
#
_cell.length_a   1.000
_cell.length_b   1.000
_cell.length_c   1.000
_cell.angle_alpha   90.00
_cell.angle_beta   90.00
_cell.angle_gamma   90.00
#
_symmetry.space_group_name_H-M   'P 1'
#
loop_
_entity.id
_entity.type
_entity.pdbx_description
1 polymer ?
#
loop_
_entity_poly.entity_id
_entity_poly.type
_entity_poly.pdbx_seq_one_letter_code
_entity_poly.pdbx_strand_id
1 'polypeptide(L)'
;MNRARIRALPVLGLGLVLATLLTYDSYSDRSILGRWSVEFALVLSAVAVLWVGAAVRWLRERRVPEMEASASESLLSFALFLWGVGYLITGLSEPSQAARLLDANLFGSTRGIATFTDWASASLFVASGLVWLGTRPAFRWREPLLAVGATAFALSLVELGARGKAAVFPATSNGFPTYSSIHWERRHVDLNSHGFRDREWPSGTEGPVVLIVGDSFAFGFGLTDPEDRYGERLRDLLSERTGVRWMSANAGRPDSHTLQHLEFLEAGLRVQPRLVVLLYVFNDIDYLTPVTERDRALGGVDGYMDRIRPARLAYLNSYLFQGLYVRARFSFGADEVEGSSLHDDPAVMAEHFGDLVRFAEAAGREGATVVVVPYDMSFLDGGRGGLNDAFVAGARERGLTVCPISGAFGDLPYDVLSVSRQDAHPSAEANRLAAEHTAPCVLAELGL
;
A
#
# COMPACT_ATOMS: atom_id res chain seq x y z
N MET A 1 -41.85 11.52 7.10
CA MET A 1 -41.91 10.38 6.14
C MET A 1 -42.70 9.25 6.79
N ASN A 2 -43.54 8.54 6.02
CA ASN A 2 -44.27 7.36 6.52
C ASN A 2 -43.27 6.32 7.06
N ARG A 3 -43.47 5.88 8.31
CA ARG A 3 -42.63 4.93 9.07
C ARG A 3 -42.41 3.60 8.34
N ALA A 4 -43.41 3.10 7.60
CA ALA A 4 -43.27 1.89 6.81
C ALA A 4 -42.31 2.06 5.62
N ARG A 5 -42.23 3.27 5.04
CA ARG A 5 -41.25 3.57 3.97
C ARG A 5 -39.84 3.65 4.54
N ILE A 6 -39.67 4.31 5.69
CA ILE A 6 -38.37 4.41 6.37
C ILE A 6 -37.83 3.01 6.73
N ARG A 7 -38.67 2.13 7.28
CA ARG A 7 -38.25 0.76 7.63
C ARG A 7 -38.01 -0.17 6.44
N ALA A 8 -38.34 0.24 5.22
CA ALA A 8 -37.90 -0.50 4.03
C ALA A 8 -36.39 -0.34 3.79
N LEU A 9 -35.80 0.79 4.22
CA LEU A 9 -34.39 1.11 3.94
C LEU A 9 -33.40 0.11 4.56
N PRO A 10 -33.53 -0.34 5.83
CA PRO A 10 -32.70 -1.42 6.37
C PRO A 10 -32.80 -2.73 5.58
N VAL A 11 -34.00 -3.09 5.09
CA VAL A 11 -34.21 -4.32 4.30
C VAL A 11 -33.45 -4.22 2.97
N LEU A 12 -33.50 -3.06 2.32
CA LEU A 12 -32.75 -2.80 1.11
C LEU A 12 -31.24 -2.81 1.39
N GLY A 13 -30.77 -2.04 2.38
CA GLY A 13 -29.35 -1.95 2.73
C GLY A 13 -28.73 -3.31 3.06
N LEU A 14 -29.34 -4.06 3.98
CA LEU A 14 -28.87 -5.41 4.34
C LEU A 14 -28.98 -6.40 3.16
N GLY A 15 -29.97 -6.22 2.28
CA GLY A 15 -30.11 -7.01 1.06
C GLY A 15 -28.95 -6.77 0.08
N LEU A 16 -28.49 -5.52 -0.05
CA LEU A 16 -27.31 -5.17 -0.85
C LEU A 16 -26.03 -5.80 -0.27
N VAL A 17 -25.85 -5.74 1.05
CA VAL A 17 -24.72 -6.40 1.73
C VAL A 17 -24.74 -7.91 1.49
N LEU A 18 -25.91 -8.54 1.66
CA LEU A 18 -26.09 -9.97 1.44
C LEU A 18 -25.79 -10.35 -0.02
N ALA A 19 -26.31 -9.61 -0.98
CA ALA A 19 -26.03 -9.83 -2.40
C ALA A 19 -24.53 -9.73 -2.70
N THR A 20 -23.85 -8.75 -2.11
CA THR A 20 -22.39 -8.57 -2.27
C THR A 20 -21.60 -9.71 -1.66
N LEU A 21 -21.99 -10.21 -0.47
CA LEU A 21 -21.35 -11.40 0.11
C LEU A 21 -21.49 -12.60 -0.84
N LEU A 22 -22.63 -12.75 -1.52
CA LEU A 22 -22.82 -13.84 -2.48
C LEU A 22 -21.98 -13.70 -3.76
N THR A 23 -21.40 -12.52 -4.05
CA THR A 23 -20.44 -12.32 -5.14
C THR A 23 -18.98 -12.50 -4.72
N TYR A 24 -18.70 -12.82 -3.45
CA TYR A 24 -17.34 -13.04 -2.98
C TYR A 24 -16.64 -14.13 -3.80
N ASP A 25 -15.45 -13.80 -4.29
CA ASP A 25 -14.55 -14.71 -4.97
C ASP A 25 -13.21 -14.77 -4.21
N SER A 26 -12.74 -15.99 -3.99
CA SER A 26 -11.65 -16.31 -3.08
C SER A 26 -10.32 -16.57 -3.77
N TYR A 27 -10.29 -16.70 -5.11
CA TYR A 27 -9.08 -17.10 -5.82
C TYR A 27 -7.86 -16.19 -5.56
N SER A 28 -8.09 -14.96 -5.09
CA SER A 28 -7.04 -13.98 -4.76
C SER A 28 -6.58 -13.95 -3.29
N ASP A 29 -7.28 -14.62 -2.35
CA ASP A 29 -6.94 -14.54 -0.91
C ASP A 29 -6.95 -15.93 -0.26
N ARG A 30 -5.77 -16.56 -0.19
CA ARG A 30 -5.56 -17.94 0.29
C ARG A 30 -5.55 -18.09 1.81
N SER A 31 -5.55 -16.97 2.55
CA SER A 31 -5.49 -16.97 4.03
C SER A 31 -6.79 -17.44 4.68
N ILE A 32 -7.86 -17.46 3.91
CA ILE A 32 -9.19 -17.93 4.28
C ILE A 32 -9.47 -19.13 3.38
N LEU A 33 -10.09 -20.20 3.89
CA LEU A 33 -10.55 -21.35 3.10
C LEU A 33 -11.71 -20.98 2.16
N GLY A 34 -11.51 -19.91 1.39
CA GLY A 34 -12.39 -19.27 0.46
C GLY A 34 -13.82 -19.03 0.88
N ARG A 35 -14.67 -18.96 -0.15
CA ARG A 35 -16.13 -18.78 -0.05
C ARG A 35 -16.81 -19.83 0.84
N TRP A 36 -16.13 -20.91 1.19
CA TRP A 36 -16.66 -22.04 1.94
C TRP A 36 -16.01 -22.22 3.31
N SER A 37 -15.24 -21.23 3.77
CA SER A 37 -14.76 -21.19 5.14
C SER A 37 -15.93 -21.09 6.12
N VAL A 38 -15.77 -21.69 7.30
CA VAL A 38 -16.80 -21.67 8.35
C VAL A 38 -17.06 -20.24 8.80
N GLU A 39 -16.01 -19.43 8.87
CA GLU A 39 -16.04 -18.02 9.23
C GLU A 39 -16.89 -17.21 8.26
N PHE A 40 -16.69 -17.41 6.94
CA PHE A 40 -17.50 -16.74 5.93
C PHE A 40 -18.97 -17.19 5.99
N ALA A 41 -19.22 -18.49 6.19
CA ALA A 41 -20.58 -19.01 6.36
C ALA A 41 -21.29 -18.41 7.58
N LEU A 42 -20.57 -18.17 8.68
CA LEU A 42 -21.10 -17.51 9.88
C LEU A 42 -21.46 -16.05 9.62
N VAL A 43 -20.58 -15.29 8.96
CA VAL A 43 -20.86 -13.89 8.58
C VAL A 43 -22.05 -13.80 7.63
N LEU A 44 -22.08 -14.64 6.59
CA LEU A 44 -23.19 -14.71 5.64
C LEU A 44 -24.51 -15.01 6.35
N SER A 45 -24.50 -16.00 7.25
CA SER A 45 -25.68 -16.39 8.04
C SER A 45 -26.14 -15.28 8.97
N ALA A 46 -25.21 -14.59 9.65
CA ALA A 46 -25.53 -13.47 10.53
C ALA A 46 -26.20 -12.32 9.76
N VAL A 47 -25.66 -11.95 8.60
CA VAL A 47 -26.26 -10.91 7.74
C VAL A 47 -27.62 -11.34 7.21
N ALA A 48 -27.79 -12.61 6.80
CA ALA A 48 -29.07 -13.14 6.34
C ALA A 48 -30.14 -13.09 7.44
N VAL A 49 -29.80 -13.46 8.68
CA VAL A 49 -30.72 -13.38 9.83
C VAL A 49 -31.14 -11.94 10.12
N LEU A 50 -30.19 -10.99 10.09
CA LEU A 50 -30.48 -9.57 10.26
C LEU A 50 -31.43 -9.05 9.16
N TRP A 51 -31.17 -9.46 7.91
CA TRP A 51 -32.01 -9.10 6.77
C TRP A 51 -33.44 -9.64 6.90
N VAL A 52 -33.61 -10.93 7.22
CA VAL A 52 -34.92 -11.55 7.45
C VAL A 52 -35.65 -10.87 8.61
N GLY A 53 -34.95 -10.59 9.72
CA GLY A 53 -35.52 -9.87 10.86
C GLY A 53 -36.04 -8.47 10.49
N ALA A 54 -35.26 -7.72 9.71
CA ALA A 54 -35.67 -6.41 9.18
C ALA A 54 -36.90 -6.53 8.26
N ALA A 55 -36.91 -7.54 7.37
CA ALA A 55 -38.02 -7.77 6.44
C ALA A 55 -39.32 -8.12 7.17
N VAL A 56 -39.26 -9.03 8.15
CA VAL A 56 -40.43 -9.40 8.96
C VAL A 56 -40.97 -8.21 9.73
N ARG A 57 -40.08 -7.40 10.34
CA ARG A 57 -40.47 -6.18 11.06
C ARG A 57 -41.17 -5.19 10.13
N TRP A 58 -40.60 -4.95 8.95
CA TRP A 58 -41.20 -4.07 7.94
C TRP A 58 -42.58 -4.56 7.48
N LEU A 59 -42.75 -5.85 7.23
CA LEU A 59 -44.03 -6.45 6.83
C LEU A 59 -45.11 -6.33 7.90
N ARG A 60 -44.77 -6.49 9.18
CA ARG A 60 -45.71 -6.33 10.30
C ARG A 60 -46.21 -4.89 10.40
N GLU A 61 -45.31 -3.92 10.24
CA GLU A 61 -45.63 -2.50 10.43
C GLU A 61 -46.39 -1.88 9.26
N ARG A 62 -46.32 -2.46 8.07
CA ARG A 62 -47.21 -2.11 6.94
C ARG A 62 -48.70 -2.28 7.28
N ARG A 63 -49.04 -3.05 8.32
CA ARG A 63 -50.42 -3.31 8.76
C ARG A 63 -50.91 -2.36 9.87
N VAL A 64 -50.02 -1.56 10.46
CA VAL A 64 -50.34 -0.64 11.56
C VAL A 64 -50.71 0.73 10.98
N PRO A 65 -51.67 1.48 11.57
CA PRO A 65 -52.01 2.84 11.14
C PRO A 65 -50.78 3.75 11.01
N GLU A 66 -50.85 4.74 10.11
CA GLU A 66 -49.74 5.64 9.83
C GLU A 66 -49.26 6.35 11.11
N MET A 67 -48.08 5.95 11.58
CA MET A 67 -47.32 6.68 12.57
C MET A 67 -46.14 7.34 11.88
N GLU A 68 -45.77 8.53 12.33
CA GLU A 68 -44.52 9.14 11.92
C GLU A 68 -43.34 8.41 12.57
N ALA A 69 -42.28 8.18 11.80
CA ALA A 69 -41.03 7.65 12.35
C ALA A 69 -40.27 8.77 13.08
N SER A 70 -39.61 8.42 14.19
CA SER A 70 -38.74 9.37 14.88
C SER A 70 -37.54 9.77 14.01
N ALA A 71 -36.94 10.92 14.31
CA ALA A 71 -35.72 11.38 13.62
C ALA A 71 -34.57 10.36 13.76
N SER A 72 -34.35 9.82 14.97
CA SER A 72 -33.32 8.79 15.21
C SER A 72 -33.53 7.54 14.34
N GLU A 73 -34.77 7.08 14.20
CA GLU A 73 -35.11 5.93 13.37
C GLU A 73 -34.90 6.19 11.88
N SER A 74 -35.23 7.40 11.44
CA SER A 74 -35.02 7.84 10.05
C SER A 74 -33.52 7.84 9.71
N LEU A 75 -32.70 8.42 10.59
CA LEU A 75 -31.24 8.46 10.43
C LEU A 75 -30.63 7.06 10.41
N LEU A 76 -31.02 6.18 11.34
CA LEU A 76 -30.51 4.80 11.40
C LEU A 76 -30.86 4.01 10.14
N SER A 77 -32.11 4.12 9.71
CA SER A 77 -32.61 3.44 8.51
C SER A 77 -31.86 3.88 7.26
N PHE A 78 -31.60 5.19 7.14
CA PHE A 78 -30.85 5.75 6.03
C PHE A 78 -29.35 5.40 6.10
N ALA A 79 -28.76 5.36 7.29
CA ALA A 79 -27.38 4.91 7.50
C ALA A 79 -27.18 3.48 7.01
N LEU A 80 -28.04 2.54 7.41
CA LEU A 80 -27.99 1.14 6.97
C LEU A 80 -28.13 0.99 5.45
N PHE A 81 -28.99 1.80 4.83
CA PHE A 81 -29.15 1.81 3.39
C PHE A 81 -27.88 2.31 2.68
N LEU A 82 -27.34 3.46 3.08
CA LEU A 82 -26.11 4.01 2.49
C LEU A 82 -24.92 3.08 2.69
N TRP A 83 -24.81 2.45 3.87
CA TRP A 83 -23.78 1.45 4.13
C TRP A 83 -23.89 0.27 3.17
N GLY A 84 -25.10 -0.26 2.96
CA GLY A 84 -25.33 -1.33 1.98
C GLY A 84 -24.99 -0.94 0.54
N VAL A 85 -25.27 0.31 0.14
CA VAL A 85 -24.87 0.85 -1.17
C VAL A 85 -23.35 0.91 -1.31
N GLY A 86 -22.65 1.46 -0.31
CA GLY A 86 -21.18 1.53 -0.31
C GLY A 86 -20.52 0.14 -0.33
N TYR A 87 -21.08 -0.78 0.44
CA TYR A 87 -20.64 -2.17 0.45
C TYR A 87 -20.78 -2.83 -0.92
N LEU A 88 -21.93 -2.66 -1.58
CA LEU A 88 -22.15 -3.19 -2.93
C LEU A 88 -21.22 -2.58 -3.97
N ILE A 89 -21.06 -1.26 -3.99
CA ILE A 89 -20.14 -0.59 -4.93
C ILE A 89 -18.73 -1.16 -4.75
N THR A 90 -18.29 -1.35 -3.50
CA THR A 90 -16.98 -1.93 -3.20
C THR A 90 -16.87 -3.36 -3.77
N GLY A 91 -17.80 -4.25 -3.45
CA GLY A 91 -17.71 -5.65 -3.89
C GLY A 91 -17.93 -5.85 -5.39
N LEU A 92 -18.71 -4.99 -6.07
CA LEU A 92 -18.82 -5.03 -7.54
C LEU A 92 -17.52 -4.62 -8.23
N SER A 93 -16.77 -3.69 -7.63
CA SER A 93 -15.48 -3.25 -8.17
C SER A 93 -14.31 -4.15 -7.82
N GLU A 94 -14.42 -4.89 -6.71
CA GLU A 94 -13.37 -5.75 -6.17
C GLU A 94 -14.02 -6.89 -5.39
N PRO A 95 -14.35 -8.02 -6.04
CA PRO A 95 -15.09 -9.12 -5.41
C PRO A 95 -14.42 -9.68 -4.16
N SER A 96 -13.09 -9.65 -4.05
CA SER A 96 -12.36 -10.06 -2.84
C SER A 96 -12.71 -9.21 -1.62
N GLN A 97 -13.02 -7.92 -1.80
CA GLN A 97 -13.45 -7.03 -0.71
C GLN A 97 -14.85 -7.36 -0.17
N ALA A 98 -15.60 -8.25 -0.82
CA ALA A 98 -16.87 -8.71 -0.28
C ALA A 98 -16.70 -9.46 1.06
N ALA A 99 -15.51 -9.97 1.37
CA ALA A 99 -15.21 -10.63 2.64
C ALA A 99 -14.68 -9.68 3.74
N ARG A 100 -14.59 -8.36 3.49
CA ARG A 100 -14.01 -7.38 4.45
C ARG A 100 -14.66 -7.37 5.84
N LEU A 101 -15.90 -7.86 5.96
CA LEU A 101 -16.57 -8.05 7.25
C LEU A 101 -15.88 -9.09 8.15
N LEU A 102 -15.19 -10.06 7.59
CA LEU A 102 -14.40 -11.05 8.34
C LEU A 102 -13.26 -10.40 9.13
N ASP A 103 -12.77 -9.26 8.64
CA ASP A 103 -11.73 -8.45 9.25
C ASP A 103 -12.27 -7.30 10.08
N ALA A 104 -13.60 -7.25 10.26
CA ALA A 104 -14.32 -6.13 10.85
C ALA A 104 -13.94 -4.78 10.19
N ASN A 105 -13.63 -4.81 8.90
CA ASN A 105 -13.49 -3.63 8.06
C ASN A 105 -14.90 -3.22 7.57
N LEU A 106 -15.55 -2.36 8.36
CA LEU A 106 -16.93 -1.91 8.14
C LEU A 106 -17.00 -0.68 7.23
N PHE A 107 -16.04 0.24 7.35
CA PHE A 107 -16.03 1.56 6.67
C PHE A 107 -14.72 1.87 5.95
N GLY A 108 -13.84 0.87 5.79
CA GLY A 108 -12.55 1.00 5.13
C GLY A 108 -12.60 0.70 3.64
N SER A 109 -13.68 1.07 2.93
CA SER A 109 -13.63 1.04 1.47
C SER A 109 -12.53 1.97 0.98
N THR A 110 -11.86 1.54 -0.08
CA THR A 110 -10.84 2.32 -0.81
C THR A 110 -11.40 2.82 -2.14
N ARG A 111 -12.67 2.55 -2.46
CA ARG A 111 -13.27 2.86 -3.76
C ARG A 111 -14.00 4.19 -3.68
N GLY A 112 -13.59 5.18 -4.47
CA GLY A 112 -14.03 6.58 -4.40
C GLY A 112 -15.42 6.83 -3.81
N ILE A 113 -16.48 6.62 -4.60
CA ILE A 113 -17.88 6.85 -4.14
C ILE A 113 -18.24 5.98 -2.94
N ALA A 114 -17.81 4.71 -2.92
CA ALA A 114 -18.09 3.79 -1.81
C ALA A 114 -17.53 4.29 -0.48
N THR A 115 -16.33 4.89 -0.49
CA THR A 115 -15.73 5.50 0.70
C THR A 115 -16.62 6.61 1.27
N PHE A 116 -17.14 7.49 0.41
CA PHE A 116 -18.01 8.58 0.85
C PHE A 116 -19.32 8.03 1.42
N THR A 117 -19.90 6.99 0.81
CA THR A 117 -21.11 6.35 1.34
C THR A 117 -20.85 5.62 2.66
N ASP A 118 -19.71 4.94 2.82
CA ASP A 118 -19.30 4.28 4.06
C ASP A 118 -19.22 5.30 5.21
N TRP A 119 -18.52 6.42 5.01
CA TRP A 119 -18.35 7.41 6.08
C TRP A 119 -19.53 8.34 6.31
N ALA A 120 -20.33 8.62 5.27
CA ALA A 120 -21.63 9.23 5.45
C ALA A 120 -22.52 8.33 6.31
N SER A 121 -22.51 7.01 6.07
CA SER A 121 -23.26 6.06 6.88
C SER A 121 -22.77 6.01 8.33
N ALA A 122 -21.44 5.98 8.57
CA ALA A 122 -20.85 6.04 9.90
C ALA A 122 -21.30 7.31 10.66
N SER A 123 -21.24 8.47 10.01
CA SER A 123 -21.67 9.75 10.59
C SER A 123 -23.16 9.73 10.96
N LEU A 124 -24.01 9.13 10.10
CA LEU A 124 -25.44 8.98 10.36
C LEU A 124 -25.75 8.00 11.49
N PHE A 125 -24.97 6.92 11.66
CA PHE A 125 -25.09 6.02 12.82
C PHE A 125 -24.83 6.78 14.12
N VAL A 126 -23.76 7.59 14.18
CA VAL A 126 -23.44 8.40 15.35
C VAL A 126 -24.52 9.45 15.61
N ALA A 127 -24.97 10.16 14.56
CA ALA A 127 -26.04 11.15 14.66
C ALA A 127 -27.37 10.52 15.15
N SER A 128 -27.71 9.33 14.67
CA SER A 128 -28.89 8.59 15.14
C SER A 128 -28.80 8.30 16.64
N GLY A 129 -27.65 7.83 17.12
CA GLY A 129 -27.39 7.58 18.54
C GLY A 129 -27.51 8.84 19.39
N LEU A 130 -26.96 9.97 18.92
CA LEU A 130 -27.06 11.27 19.57
C LEU A 130 -28.52 11.75 19.69
N VAL A 131 -29.29 11.67 18.61
CA VAL A 131 -30.71 12.05 18.62
C VAL A 131 -31.49 11.15 19.57
N TRP A 132 -31.27 9.83 19.51
CA TRP A 132 -31.93 8.88 20.39
C TRP A 132 -31.65 9.20 21.87
N LEU A 133 -30.38 9.42 22.22
CA LEU A 133 -29.97 9.76 23.58
C LEU A 133 -30.54 11.11 24.04
N GLY A 134 -30.57 12.11 23.13
CA GLY A 134 -31.13 13.43 23.39
C GLY A 134 -32.61 13.39 23.80
N THR A 135 -33.36 12.41 23.28
CA THR A 135 -34.78 12.17 23.62
C THR A 135 -35.01 11.40 24.93
N ARG A 136 -33.95 11.04 25.68
CA ARG A 136 -34.01 10.24 26.92
C ARG A 136 -33.48 11.04 28.13
N PRO A 137 -34.22 12.04 28.63
CA PRO A 137 -33.74 12.94 29.68
C PRO A 137 -33.44 12.25 31.02
N ALA A 138 -34.10 11.12 31.31
CA ALA A 138 -33.90 10.36 32.55
C ALA A 138 -32.62 9.49 32.58
N PHE A 139 -31.80 9.51 31.53
CA PHE A 139 -30.63 8.65 31.43
C PHE A 139 -29.40 9.30 32.10
N ARG A 140 -28.92 8.69 33.20
CA ARG A 140 -27.84 9.25 34.05
C ARG A 140 -26.51 9.57 33.34
N TRP A 141 -26.21 8.91 32.23
CA TRP A 141 -25.00 9.13 31.43
C TRP A 141 -25.25 9.99 30.18
N ARG A 142 -26.38 10.70 30.11
CA ARG A 142 -26.78 11.49 28.94
C ARG A 142 -25.72 12.51 28.55
N GLU A 143 -25.37 13.42 29.45
CA GLU A 143 -24.42 14.50 29.15
C GLU A 143 -23.04 13.98 28.69
N PRO A 144 -22.38 13.03 29.40
CA PRO A 144 -21.10 12.51 28.93
C PRO A 144 -21.21 11.74 27.61
N LEU A 145 -22.28 10.96 27.38
CA LEU A 145 -22.45 10.26 26.10
C LEU A 145 -22.80 11.21 24.95
N LEU A 146 -23.52 12.30 25.20
CA LEU A 146 -23.75 13.34 24.19
C LEU A 146 -22.44 14.04 23.81
N ALA A 147 -21.59 14.35 24.79
CA ALA A 147 -20.28 14.93 24.54
C ALA A 147 -19.41 13.97 23.70
N VAL A 148 -19.27 12.71 24.13
CA VAL A 148 -18.51 11.68 23.40
C VAL A 148 -19.07 11.47 21.99
N GLY A 149 -20.40 11.35 21.84
CA GLY A 149 -21.03 11.18 20.54
C GLY A 149 -20.86 12.38 19.62
N ALA A 150 -20.91 13.61 20.15
CA ALA A 150 -20.69 14.82 19.38
C ALA A 150 -19.24 14.93 18.91
N THR A 151 -18.28 14.57 19.77
CA THR A 151 -16.87 14.44 19.38
C THR A 151 -16.68 13.37 18.31
N ALA A 152 -17.30 12.19 18.46
CA ALA A 152 -17.23 11.12 17.47
C ALA A 152 -17.82 11.56 16.11
N PHE A 153 -18.93 12.31 16.13
CA PHE A 153 -19.54 12.87 14.92
C PHE A 153 -18.64 13.92 14.26
N ALA A 154 -18.03 14.81 15.04
CA ALA A 154 -17.08 15.79 14.51
C ALA A 154 -15.86 15.09 13.88
N LEU A 155 -15.31 14.07 14.54
CA LEU A 155 -14.20 13.28 14.03
C LEU A 155 -14.58 12.52 12.74
N SER A 156 -15.80 11.99 12.64
CA SER A 156 -16.25 11.31 11.41
C SER A 156 -16.38 12.26 10.22
N LEU A 157 -16.74 13.52 10.44
CA LEU A 157 -16.74 14.55 9.40
C LEU A 157 -15.31 14.95 8.99
N VAL A 158 -14.38 15.07 9.94
CA VAL A 158 -12.96 15.34 9.65
C VAL A 158 -12.36 14.18 8.85
N GLU A 159 -12.65 12.94 9.24
CA GLU A 159 -12.24 11.73 8.52
C GLU A 159 -12.79 11.70 7.09
N LEU A 160 -14.07 12.02 6.88
CA LEU A 160 -14.68 12.15 5.56
C LEU A 160 -13.94 13.19 4.70
N GLY A 161 -13.64 14.36 5.27
CA GLY A 161 -12.87 15.41 4.61
C GLY A 161 -11.43 14.99 4.28
N ALA A 162 -10.77 14.29 5.21
CA ALA A 162 -9.40 13.80 5.04
C ALA A 162 -9.31 12.74 3.92
N ARG A 163 -10.28 11.81 3.85
CA ARG A 163 -10.39 10.83 2.76
C ARG A 163 -10.73 11.49 1.43
N GLY A 164 -11.59 12.51 1.44
CA GLY A 164 -11.87 13.31 0.26
C GLY A 164 -10.60 13.96 -0.29
N LYS A 165 -9.81 14.60 0.58
CA LYS A 165 -8.50 15.15 0.21
C LYS A 165 -7.56 14.07 -0.34
N ALA A 166 -7.41 12.93 0.34
CA ALA A 166 -6.52 11.86 -0.07
C ALA A 166 -6.95 11.18 -1.40
N ALA A 167 -8.25 11.12 -1.69
CA ALA A 167 -8.74 10.59 -2.96
C ALA A 167 -8.39 11.50 -4.15
N VAL A 168 -8.36 12.83 -3.92
CA VAL A 168 -8.02 13.84 -4.94
C VAL A 168 -6.51 14.03 -5.07
N PHE A 169 -5.81 14.11 -3.95
CA PHE A 169 -4.36 14.31 -3.85
C PHE A 169 -3.75 13.16 -3.05
N PRO A 170 -3.64 11.96 -3.65
CA PRO A 170 -3.06 10.83 -2.95
C PRO A 170 -1.57 11.06 -2.76
N ALA A 171 -1.10 10.70 -1.57
CA ALA A 171 0.31 10.61 -1.22
C ALA A 171 0.62 9.20 -0.73
N THR A 172 1.82 8.72 -1.02
CA THR A 172 2.33 7.46 -0.48
C THR A 172 2.84 7.66 0.95
N SER A 173 3.11 6.56 1.64
CA SER A 173 3.54 6.56 3.04
C SER A 173 4.55 5.44 3.28
N ASN A 174 5.71 5.48 2.63
CA ASN A 174 6.83 4.56 2.85
C ASN A 174 6.45 3.08 2.74
N GLY A 175 5.68 2.72 1.72
CA GLY A 175 5.20 1.34 1.55
C GLY A 175 4.06 0.92 2.49
N PHE A 176 3.65 1.74 3.47
CA PHE A 176 2.48 1.41 4.29
C PHE A 176 1.20 1.42 3.43
N PRO A 177 0.35 0.38 3.51
CA PRO A 177 -0.88 0.27 2.73
C PRO A 177 -1.99 1.14 3.34
N THR A 178 -1.79 2.46 3.29
CA THR A 178 -2.78 3.43 3.72
C THR A 178 -3.84 3.63 2.64
N TYR A 179 -4.99 4.19 3.02
CA TYR A 179 -6.02 4.61 2.06
C TYR A 179 -5.43 5.52 0.97
N SER A 180 -4.52 6.41 1.35
CA SER A 180 -3.86 7.34 0.42
C SER A 180 -2.90 6.62 -0.54
N SER A 181 -2.08 5.68 -0.03
CA SER A 181 -1.17 4.88 -0.86
C SER A 181 -1.93 4.04 -1.90
N ILE A 182 -3.05 3.41 -1.51
CA ILE A 182 -3.89 2.62 -2.42
C ILE A 182 -4.49 3.50 -3.53
N HIS A 183 -4.86 4.75 -3.20
CA HIS A 183 -5.32 5.71 -4.21
C HIS A 183 -4.22 6.23 -5.12
N TRP A 184 -2.98 6.32 -4.63
CA TRP A 184 -1.82 6.64 -5.44
C TRP A 184 -1.54 5.50 -6.43
N GLU A 185 -1.49 4.25 -5.94
CA GLU A 185 -1.22 3.06 -6.76
C GLU A 185 -2.22 2.97 -7.91
N ARG A 186 -3.52 3.03 -7.62
CA ARG A 186 -4.57 2.97 -8.65
C ARG A 186 -4.52 4.07 -9.70
N ARG A 187 -3.84 5.19 -9.41
CA ARG A 187 -3.76 6.35 -10.30
C ARG A 187 -2.46 6.40 -11.09
N HIS A 188 -1.36 5.91 -10.52
CA HIS A 188 -0.02 6.12 -11.06
C HIS A 188 0.72 4.82 -11.37
N VAL A 189 0.15 3.66 -11.05
CA VAL A 189 0.74 2.35 -11.34
C VAL A 189 -0.06 1.67 -12.44
N ASP A 190 0.56 1.61 -13.61
CA ASP A 190 0.18 0.72 -14.69
C ASP A 190 1.27 -0.35 -14.83
N LEU A 191 0.86 -1.62 -14.82
CA LEU A 191 1.78 -2.76 -14.94
C LEU A 191 1.76 -3.30 -16.37
N ASN A 192 2.93 -3.65 -16.90
CA ASN A 192 3.05 -4.40 -18.15
C ASN A 192 2.65 -5.88 -17.95
N SER A 193 2.64 -6.63 -19.06
CA SER A 193 2.30 -8.05 -19.10
C SER A 193 3.21 -8.95 -18.25
N HIS A 194 4.36 -8.44 -17.81
CA HIS A 194 5.29 -9.10 -16.91
C HIS A 194 5.09 -8.72 -15.43
N GLY A 195 4.15 -7.82 -15.12
CA GLY A 195 3.85 -7.40 -13.76
C GLY A 195 4.77 -6.31 -13.20
N PHE A 196 5.50 -5.61 -14.07
CA PHE A 196 6.36 -4.49 -13.69
C PHE A 196 5.72 -3.17 -14.07
N ARG A 197 5.97 -2.12 -13.27
CA ARG A 197 5.48 -0.77 -13.56
C ARG A 197 6.33 -0.15 -14.67
N ASP A 198 6.01 -0.50 -15.90
CA ASP A 198 6.73 -0.05 -17.06
C ASP A 198 5.82 -0.14 -18.29
N ARG A 199 6.27 0.41 -19.41
CA ARG A 199 5.67 0.09 -20.71
C ARG A 199 5.91 -1.38 -21.06
N GLU A 200 5.13 -1.89 -22.02
CA GLU A 200 5.43 -3.18 -22.61
C GLU A 200 6.83 -3.14 -23.23
N TRP A 201 7.63 -4.13 -22.86
CA TRP A 201 9.02 -4.16 -23.29
C TRP A 201 9.12 -4.40 -24.80
N PRO A 202 10.02 -3.69 -25.48
CA PRO A 202 10.11 -3.74 -26.94
C PRO A 202 10.48 -5.15 -27.41
N SER A 203 9.75 -5.65 -28.41
CA SER A 203 10.13 -6.85 -29.14
C SER A 203 11.17 -6.49 -30.22
N GLY A 204 12.46 -6.66 -29.91
CA GLY A 204 13.57 -6.32 -30.79
C GLY A 204 14.29 -5.02 -30.41
N THR A 205 15.39 -4.71 -31.11
CA THR A 205 16.34 -3.66 -30.68
C THR A 205 16.17 -2.35 -31.46
N GLU A 206 15.54 -1.33 -30.87
CA GLU A 206 15.69 0.07 -31.33
C GLU A 206 17.00 0.72 -30.84
N GLY A 207 17.84 -0.03 -30.11
CA GLY A 207 19.08 0.43 -29.50
C GLY A 207 19.49 -0.46 -28.33
N PRO A 208 20.61 -0.15 -27.65
CA PRO A 208 21.03 -0.83 -26.43
C PRO A 208 20.02 -0.60 -25.30
N VAL A 209 19.77 -1.65 -24.52
CA VAL A 209 18.83 -1.63 -23.40
C VAL A 209 19.59 -1.60 -22.08
N VAL A 210 19.16 -0.72 -21.18
CA VAL A 210 19.46 -0.78 -19.75
C VAL A 210 18.27 -1.40 -19.01
N LEU A 211 18.50 -2.56 -18.39
CA LEU A 211 17.54 -3.23 -17.51
C LEU A 211 17.81 -2.81 -16.07
N ILE A 212 16.82 -2.24 -15.40
CA ILE A 212 16.88 -1.92 -13.97
C ILE A 212 16.15 -3.00 -13.20
N VAL A 213 16.82 -3.64 -12.25
CA VAL A 213 16.23 -4.61 -11.34
C VAL A 213 16.35 -4.07 -9.92
N GLY A 214 15.33 -4.28 -9.10
CA GLY A 214 15.36 -3.88 -7.69
C GLY A 214 13.98 -3.90 -7.06
N ASP A 215 13.83 -3.13 -5.98
CA ASP A 215 12.64 -3.13 -5.14
C ASP A 215 11.68 -1.94 -5.42
N SER A 216 11.04 -1.38 -4.38
CA SER A 216 10.22 -0.17 -4.47
C SER A 216 10.99 1.06 -4.97
N PHE A 217 12.32 1.11 -4.78
CA PHE A 217 13.18 2.19 -5.30
C PHE A 217 13.28 2.09 -6.82
N ALA A 218 13.54 0.88 -7.35
CA ALA A 218 13.56 0.64 -8.79
C ALA A 218 12.16 0.85 -9.39
N PHE A 219 11.11 0.41 -8.69
CA PHE A 219 9.71 0.61 -9.09
C PHE A 219 9.31 2.10 -9.17
N GLY A 220 10.02 2.98 -8.46
CA GLY A 220 9.69 4.40 -8.36
C GLY A 220 8.48 4.69 -7.48
N PHE A 221 8.36 3.97 -6.35
CA PHE A 221 7.23 4.14 -5.43
C PHE A 221 7.13 5.61 -4.97
N GLY A 222 5.93 6.18 -5.02
CA GLY A 222 5.69 7.60 -4.74
C GLY A 222 5.88 8.57 -5.91
N LEU A 223 6.62 8.21 -6.97
CA LEU A 223 6.78 9.05 -8.17
C LEU A 223 5.53 9.03 -9.05
N THR A 224 5.00 10.18 -9.44
CA THR A 224 3.82 10.23 -10.32
C THR A 224 4.11 9.86 -11.76
N ASP A 225 5.32 10.17 -12.25
CA ASP A 225 5.78 9.91 -13.62
C ASP A 225 6.91 8.86 -13.60
N PRO A 226 6.78 7.72 -14.29
CA PRO A 226 7.86 6.75 -14.43
C PRO A 226 9.16 7.30 -15.04
N GLU A 227 9.09 8.39 -15.82
CA GLU A 227 10.27 9.06 -16.40
C GLU A 227 11.14 9.77 -15.36
N ASP A 228 10.65 9.94 -14.13
CA ASP A 228 11.40 10.49 -13.01
C ASP A 228 12.28 9.47 -12.27
N ARG A 229 12.18 8.17 -12.59
CA ARG A 229 12.94 7.10 -11.95
C ARG A 229 14.42 7.12 -12.36
N TYR A 230 15.27 6.57 -11.49
CA TYR A 230 16.71 6.41 -11.74
C TYR A 230 17.03 5.80 -13.11
N GLY A 231 16.31 4.75 -13.50
CA GLY A 231 16.51 4.03 -14.75
C GLY A 231 16.37 4.87 -16.01
N GLU A 232 15.26 5.61 -16.07
CA GLU A 232 14.92 6.51 -17.17
C GLU A 232 15.89 7.68 -17.24
N ARG A 233 16.28 8.24 -16.09
CA ARG A 233 17.33 9.27 -16.02
C ARG A 233 18.68 8.75 -16.51
N LEU A 234 19.07 7.53 -16.12
CA LEU A 234 20.31 6.92 -16.59
C LEU A 234 20.27 6.63 -18.10
N ARG A 235 19.15 6.12 -18.63
CA ARG A 235 18.93 5.93 -20.07
C ARG A 235 19.17 7.21 -20.87
N ASP A 236 18.63 8.33 -20.40
CA ASP A 236 18.78 9.62 -21.08
C ASP A 236 20.23 10.09 -21.10
N LEU A 237 20.93 9.97 -19.96
CA LEU A 237 22.35 10.30 -19.84
C LEU A 237 23.23 9.42 -20.73
N LEU A 238 22.97 8.11 -20.77
CA LEU A 238 23.66 7.18 -21.66
C LEU A 238 23.41 7.56 -23.14
N SER A 239 22.18 7.92 -23.48
CA SER A 239 21.83 8.35 -24.85
C SER A 239 22.56 9.61 -25.28
N GLU A 240 22.60 10.61 -24.40
CA GLU A 240 23.31 11.86 -24.63
C GLU A 240 24.81 11.63 -24.80
N ARG A 241 25.41 10.82 -23.92
CA ARG A 241 26.87 10.62 -23.87
C ARG A 241 27.38 9.73 -25.00
N THR A 242 26.62 8.74 -25.44
CA THR A 242 27.06 7.81 -26.50
C THR A 242 26.57 8.22 -27.88
N GLY A 243 25.64 9.18 -28.00
CA GLY A 243 25.01 9.57 -29.26
C GLY A 243 24.13 8.48 -29.89
N VAL A 244 23.79 7.44 -29.13
CA VAL A 244 22.95 6.31 -29.55
C VAL A 244 21.72 6.31 -28.67
N ARG A 245 20.53 6.10 -29.22
CA ARG A 245 19.30 6.04 -28.41
C ARG A 245 19.30 4.77 -27.55
N TRP A 246 19.42 4.94 -26.23
CA TRP A 246 19.21 3.86 -25.27
C TRP A 246 17.74 3.69 -24.93
N MET A 247 17.38 2.50 -24.51
CA MET A 247 16.05 2.18 -23.97
C MET A 247 16.19 1.73 -22.52
N SER A 248 15.22 2.09 -21.67
CA SER A 248 15.06 1.50 -20.34
C SER A 248 14.03 0.37 -20.38
N ALA A 249 14.30 -0.66 -19.57
CA ALA A 249 13.34 -1.66 -19.12
C ALA A 249 13.44 -1.74 -17.58
N ASN A 250 12.32 -1.65 -16.89
CA ASN A 250 12.26 -1.69 -15.44
C ASN A 250 11.61 -3.00 -14.97
N ALA A 251 12.37 -3.76 -14.19
CA ALA A 251 11.96 -4.98 -13.52
C ALA A 251 11.98 -4.81 -11.99
N GLY A 252 11.50 -3.66 -11.50
CA GLY A 252 11.38 -3.36 -10.09
C GLY A 252 10.02 -3.76 -9.52
N ARG A 253 9.98 -4.29 -8.30
CA ARG A 253 8.73 -4.55 -7.56
C ARG A 253 8.86 -4.17 -6.08
N PRO A 254 7.87 -3.47 -5.49
CA PRO A 254 7.89 -3.16 -4.07
C PRO A 254 7.98 -4.42 -3.20
N ASP A 255 8.54 -4.26 -2.00
CA ASP A 255 8.69 -5.34 -1.01
C ASP A 255 9.38 -6.60 -1.58
N SER A 256 10.37 -6.41 -2.45
CA SER A 256 11.18 -7.50 -2.97
C SER A 256 12.58 -7.53 -2.36
N HIS A 257 13.27 -8.66 -2.56
CA HIS A 257 14.60 -8.93 -2.01
C HIS A 257 15.48 -9.62 -3.06
N THR A 258 16.78 -9.79 -2.78
CA THR A 258 17.77 -10.26 -3.76
C THR A 258 17.41 -11.57 -4.47
N LEU A 259 16.83 -12.55 -3.77
CA LEU A 259 16.41 -13.80 -4.42
C LEU A 259 15.26 -13.60 -5.43
N GLN A 260 14.33 -12.69 -5.16
CA GLN A 260 13.28 -12.36 -6.13
C GLN A 260 13.84 -11.54 -7.30
N HIS A 261 14.87 -10.74 -7.07
CA HIS A 261 15.56 -10.02 -8.13
C HIS A 261 16.19 -10.96 -9.17
N LEU A 262 16.60 -12.18 -8.77
CA LEU A 262 17.03 -13.22 -9.73
C LEU A 262 15.88 -13.62 -10.66
N GLU A 263 14.66 -13.80 -10.14
CA GLU A 263 13.48 -14.11 -10.96
C GLU A 263 13.11 -12.94 -11.89
N PHE A 264 13.26 -11.71 -11.40
CA PHE A 264 13.00 -10.49 -12.19
C PHE A 264 14.02 -10.33 -13.31
N LEU A 265 15.29 -10.65 -13.03
CA LEU A 265 16.36 -10.68 -14.01
C LEU A 265 16.05 -11.71 -15.09
N GLU A 266 15.68 -12.95 -14.75
CA GLU A 266 15.28 -13.96 -15.73
C GLU A 266 14.15 -13.47 -16.64
N ALA A 267 13.18 -12.72 -16.08
CA ALA A 267 12.13 -12.12 -16.86
C ALA A 267 12.66 -11.06 -17.83
N GLY A 268 13.54 -10.17 -17.34
CA GLY A 268 14.13 -9.06 -18.08
C GLY A 268 15.19 -9.46 -19.10
N LEU A 269 15.88 -10.59 -18.96
CA LEU A 269 16.90 -11.02 -19.93
C LEU A 269 16.34 -11.25 -21.34
N ARG A 270 15.01 -11.40 -21.47
CA ARG A 270 14.32 -11.48 -22.77
C ARG A 270 14.48 -10.23 -23.65
N VAL A 271 14.76 -9.07 -23.06
CA VAL A 271 15.02 -7.84 -23.80
C VAL A 271 16.48 -7.67 -24.21
N GLN A 272 17.32 -8.68 -23.97
CA GLN A 272 18.75 -8.72 -24.32
C GLN A 272 19.49 -7.45 -23.85
N PRO A 273 19.47 -7.16 -22.54
CA PRO A 273 20.08 -5.94 -22.02
C PRO A 273 21.58 -5.89 -22.30
N ARG A 274 22.07 -4.71 -22.70
CA ARG A 274 23.52 -4.44 -22.75
C ARG A 274 24.05 -4.11 -21.35
N LEU A 275 23.21 -3.47 -20.55
CA LEU A 275 23.49 -3.09 -19.16
C LEU A 275 22.39 -3.62 -18.27
N VAL A 276 22.76 -4.27 -17.17
CA VAL A 276 21.88 -4.58 -16.05
C VAL A 276 22.34 -3.76 -14.85
N VAL A 277 21.43 -2.97 -14.30
CA VAL A 277 21.64 -2.26 -13.04
C VAL A 277 20.82 -2.93 -11.97
N LEU A 278 21.48 -3.44 -10.92
CA LEU A 278 20.81 -3.76 -9.68
C LEU A 278 20.77 -2.50 -8.82
N LEU A 279 19.58 -1.90 -8.70
CA LEU A 279 19.34 -0.81 -7.77
C LEU A 279 19.11 -1.41 -6.38
N TYR A 280 20.21 -1.54 -5.65
CA TYR A 280 20.27 -2.28 -4.39
C TYR A 280 19.86 -1.39 -3.23
N VAL A 281 19.03 -1.90 -2.33
CA VAL A 281 18.69 -1.21 -1.07
C VAL A 281 18.98 -2.13 0.11
N PHE A 282 19.29 -1.54 1.28
CA PHE A 282 19.80 -2.31 2.42
C PHE A 282 18.77 -3.27 3.05
N ASN A 283 17.49 -3.18 2.72
CA ASN A 283 16.48 -4.16 3.10
C ASN A 283 16.39 -5.35 2.12
N ASP A 284 17.17 -5.37 1.03
CA ASP A 284 17.22 -6.51 0.11
C ASP A 284 17.82 -7.77 0.76
N ILE A 285 18.51 -7.62 1.90
CA ILE A 285 19.09 -8.71 2.70
C ILE A 285 18.07 -9.41 3.63
N ASP A 286 16.89 -8.81 3.85
CA ASP A 286 15.95 -9.21 4.91
C ASP A 286 15.51 -10.69 4.82
N TYR A 287 15.59 -11.31 3.63
CA TYR A 287 15.26 -12.72 3.40
C TYR A 287 16.15 -13.72 4.15
N LEU A 288 17.33 -13.29 4.62
CA LEU A 288 18.22 -14.12 5.45
C LEU A 288 17.75 -14.25 6.89
N THR A 289 16.67 -13.55 7.25
CA THR A 289 15.98 -13.72 8.52
C THR A 289 14.52 -14.12 8.34
N PRO A 290 13.90 -14.77 9.35
CA PRO A 290 12.46 -14.96 9.35
C PRO A 290 11.78 -13.61 9.17
N VAL A 291 10.97 -13.48 8.11
CA VAL A 291 10.28 -12.23 7.76
C VAL A 291 9.44 -11.76 8.95
N THR A 292 9.91 -10.73 9.65
CA THR A 292 9.08 -9.94 10.56
C THR A 292 8.13 -9.12 9.69
N GLU A 293 6.82 -9.32 9.82
CA GLU A 293 5.86 -8.49 9.09
C GLU A 293 6.07 -7.01 9.44
N ARG A 294 6.39 -6.21 8.42
CA ARG A 294 6.72 -4.78 8.55
C ARG A 294 5.61 -3.99 9.25
N ASP A 295 4.34 -4.38 9.06
CA ASP A 295 3.21 -3.69 9.69
C ASP A 295 2.56 -4.50 10.81
N ARG A 296 3.00 -4.31 12.06
CA ARG A 296 2.38 -4.91 13.26
C ARG A 296 0.87 -4.66 13.41
N ALA A 297 0.32 -3.59 12.83
CA ALA A 297 -1.12 -3.31 12.90
C ALA A 297 -1.93 -4.18 11.92
N LEU A 298 -1.32 -4.62 10.82
CA LEU A 298 -1.95 -5.46 9.80
C LEU A 298 -1.44 -6.90 9.77
N GLY A 299 -0.24 -7.15 10.28
CA GLY A 299 0.45 -8.41 10.23
C GLY A 299 -0.10 -9.44 11.21
N GLY A 300 -0.06 -10.71 10.81
CA GLY A 300 -0.16 -11.85 11.70
C GLY A 300 -1.61 -12.09 12.04
N VAL A 301 -2.32 -12.74 11.11
CA VAL A 301 -3.69 -13.21 11.33
C VAL A 301 -3.63 -14.72 11.54
N ASP A 302 -3.02 -15.13 12.64
CA ASP A 302 -2.92 -16.55 13.01
C ASP A 302 -4.22 -17.04 13.68
N GLY A 303 -5.04 -16.12 14.22
CA GLY A 303 -6.32 -16.46 14.82
C GLY A 303 -7.39 -15.36 14.77
N TYR A 304 -8.59 -15.72 15.25
CA TYR A 304 -9.76 -14.82 15.31
C TYR A 304 -9.50 -13.56 16.14
N MET A 305 -8.77 -13.70 17.27
CA MET A 305 -8.48 -12.57 18.15
C MET A 305 -7.57 -11.53 17.50
N ASP A 306 -6.72 -11.94 16.56
CA ASP A 306 -5.82 -11.02 15.86
C ASP A 306 -6.58 -10.09 14.91
N ARG A 307 -7.70 -10.57 14.35
CA ARG A 307 -8.58 -9.79 13.46
C ARG A 307 -9.26 -8.64 14.18
N ILE A 308 -9.58 -8.82 15.47
CA ILE A 308 -10.29 -7.86 16.30
C ILE A 308 -9.37 -7.02 17.21
N ARG A 309 -8.04 -7.07 17.00
CA ARG A 309 -7.10 -6.22 17.73
C ARG A 309 -7.46 -4.73 17.55
N PRO A 310 -7.57 -3.94 18.63
CA PRO A 310 -8.05 -2.55 18.53
C PRO A 310 -7.26 -1.68 17.54
N ALA A 311 -5.93 -1.81 17.51
CA ALA A 311 -5.09 -1.06 16.57
C ALA A 311 -5.37 -1.44 15.12
N ARG A 312 -5.58 -2.73 14.83
CA ARG A 312 -5.95 -3.22 13.49
C ARG A 312 -7.32 -2.69 13.07
N LEU A 313 -8.31 -2.79 13.96
CA LEU A 313 -9.66 -2.29 13.70
C LEU A 313 -9.65 -0.78 13.41
N ALA A 314 -8.89 -0.02 14.21
CA ALA A 314 -8.72 1.42 14.00
C ALA A 314 -7.99 1.72 12.67
N TYR A 315 -6.97 0.95 12.33
CA TYR A 315 -6.23 1.09 11.07
C TYR A 315 -7.12 0.82 9.85
N LEU A 316 -7.87 -0.28 9.85
CA LEU A 316 -8.76 -0.64 8.73
C LEU A 316 -9.92 0.35 8.58
N ASN A 317 -10.43 0.88 9.68
CA ASN A 317 -11.62 1.73 9.69
C ASN A 317 -11.34 3.21 9.95
N SER A 318 -10.10 3.72 9.87
CA SER A 318 -9.84 5.17 9.99
C SER A 318 -8.53 5.58 9.32
N TYR A 319 -8.63 6.44 8.32
CA TYR A 319 -7.52 7.10 7.64
C TYR A 319 -6.81 8.10 8.55
N LEU A 320 -7.53 8.80 9.43
CA LEU A 320 -6.89 9.64 10.44
C LEU A 320 -6.00 8.80 11.37
N PHE A 321 -6.48 7.62 11.80
CA PHE A 321 -5.67 6.70 12.58
C PHE A 321 -4.49 6.16 11.78
N GLN A 322 -4.65 5.80 10.50
CA GLN A 322 -3.52 5.41 9.64
C GLN A 322 -2.45 6.50 9.61
N GLY A 323 -2.82 7.75 9.40
CA GLY A 323 -1.88 8.88 9.38
C GLY A 323 -1.17 9.10 10.72
N LEU A 324 -1.89 8.93 11.84
CA LEU A 324 -1.29 8.98 13.18
C LEU A 324 -0.36 7.79 13.43
N TYR A 325 -0.76 6.59 13.01
CA TYR A 325 0.02 5.36 13.17
C TYR A 325 1.34 5.45 12.41
N VAL A 326 1.30 5.84 11.14
CA VAL A 326 2.51 6.05 10.32
C VAL A 326 3.42 7.09 10.96
N ARG A 327 2.89 8.25 11.38
CA ARG A 327 3.71 9.28 12.06
C ARG A 327 4.31 8.78 13.36
N ALA A 328 3.53 8.03 14.15
CA ALA A 328 4.00 7.47 15.40
C ALA A 328 5.10 6.43 15.17
N ARG A 329 4.99 5.59 14.14
CA ARG A 329 6.06 4.68 13.72
C ARG A 329 7.33 5.44 13.34
N PHE A 330 7.21 6.47 12.51
CA PHE A 330 8.36 7.32 12.15
C PHE A 330 8.97 8.06 13.34
N SER A 331 8.15 8.53 14.29
CA SER A 331 8.63 9.37 15.41
C SER A 331 9.13 8.58 16.63
N PHE A 332 8.55 7.39 16.87
CA PHE A 332 8.76 6.62 18.11
C PHE A 332 9.37 5.23 17.89
N GLY A 333 9.51 4.78 16.64
CA GLY A 333 10.45 3.71 16.32
C GLY A 333 9.99 2.65 15.33
N ALA A 334 11.03 1.95 14.88
CA ALA A 334 11.05 0.57 14.36
C ALA A 334 11.06 0.37 12.84
N ASP A 335 11.83 1.16 12.08
CA ASP A 335 12.52 0.67 10.86
C ASP A 335 14.07 0.66 11.05
N GLU A 336 14.56 1.12 12.21
CA GLU A 336 15.97 1.52 12.36
C GLU A 336 16.91 0.49 13.02
N VAL A 337 16.47 -0.74 13.33
CA VAL A 337 17.33 -1.70 14.08
C VAL A 337 17.42 -3.11 13.47
N GLU A 338 16.51 -3.54 12.59
CA GLU A 338 16.58 -4.92 12.07
C GLU A 338 17.61 -5.05 10.92
N GLY A 339 17.55 -4.21 9.89
CA GLY A 339 18.47 -4.29 8.75
C GLY A 339 19.94 -3.99 9.11
N SER A 340 20.22 -3.02 9.98
CA SER A 340 21.61 -2.71 10.37
C SER A 340 22.29 -3.89 11.10
N SER A 341 21.53 -4.62 11.93
CA SER A 341 22.06 -5.77 12.66
C SER A 341 22.49 -6.93 11.73
N LEU A 342 21.85 -7.08 10.57
CA LEU A 342 22.20 -8.10 9.58
C LEU A 342 23.51 -7.80 8.87
N HIS A 343 23.78 -6.52 8.64
CA HIS A 343 25.02 -6.09 8.00
C HIS A 343 26.23 -6.16 8.93
N ASP A 344 25.99 -6.22 10.24
CA ASP A 344 27.03 -6.42 11.24
C ASP A 344 27.46 -7.89 11.36
N ASP A 345 26.69 -8.85 10.84
CA ASP A 345 27.02 -10.28 10.84
C ASP A 345 27.80 -10.69 9.58
N PRO A 346 29.10 -11.03 9.69
CA PRO A 346 29.92 -11.38 8.53
C PRO A 346 29.46 -12.63 7.79
N ALA A 347 28.81 -13.58 8.47
CA ALA A 347 28.31 -14.80 7.84
C ALA A 347 27.08 -14.50 6.98
N VAL A 348 26.14 -13.71 7.51
CA VAL A 348 24.96 -13.23 6.77
C VAL A 348 25.39 -12.40 5.57
N MET A 349 26.34 -11.47 5.74
CA MET A 349 26.88 -10.69 4.63
C MET A 349 27.60 -11.54 3.59
N ALA A 350 28.36 -12.56 4.01
CA ALA A 350 29.04 -13.45 3.07
C ALA A 350 28.03 -14.26 2.23
N GLU A 351 26.96 -14.75 2.84
CA GLU A 351 25.86 -15.42 2.13
C GLU A 351 25.17 -14.45 1.16
N HIS A 352 24.80 -13.27 1.63
CA HIS A 352 24.14 -12.25 0.83
C HIS A 352 24.97 -11.82 -0.39
N PHE A 353 26.27 -11.57 -0.21
CA PHE A 353 27.14 -11.26 -1.33
C PHE A 353 27.28 -12.44 -2.31
N GLY A 354 27.22 -13.68 -1.82
CA GLY A 354 27.16 -14.86 -2.68
C GLY A 354 25.97 -14.81 -3.63
N ASP A 355 24.82 -14.34 -3.14
CA ASP A 355 23.60 -14.21 -3.94
C ASP A 355 23.69 -13.05 -4.95
N LEU A 356 24.32 -11.93 -4.57
CA LEU A 356 24.62 -10.83 -5.48
C LEU A 356 25.61 -11.24 -6.59
N VAL A 357 26.60 -12.08 -6.27
CA VAL A 357 27.51 -12.68 -7.28
C VAL A 357 26.72 -13.59 -8.23
N ARG A 358 25.82 -14.44 -7.72
CA ARG A 358 24.95 -15.26 -8.60
C ARG A 358 24.10 -14.41 -9.53
N PHE A 359 23.59 -13.27 -9.05
CA PHE A 359 22.86 -12.31 -9.88
C PHE A 359 23.73 -11.75 -11.01
N ALA A 360 24.93 -11.26 -10.67
CA ALA A 360 25.86 -10.71 -11.66
C ALA A 360 26.31 -11.76 -12.69
N GLU A 361 26.61 -12.99 -12.25
CA GLU A 361 26.96 -14.09 -13.16
C GLU A 361 25.81 -14.47 -14.08
N ALA A 362 24.57 -14.50 -13.58
CA ALA A 362 23.40 -14.84 -14.39
C ALA A 362 23.21 -13.85 -15.55
N ALA A 363 23.33 -12.56 -15.28
CA ALA A 363 23.25 -11.53 -16.32
C ALA A 363 24.49 -11.53 -17.25
N GLY A 364 25.69 -11.72 -16.69
CA GLY A 364 26.93 -11.75 -17.45
C GLY A 364 27.01 -12.91 -18.46
N ARG A 365 26.38 -14.06 -18.16
CA ARG A 365 26.29 -15.19 -19.10
C ARG A 365 25.53 -14.85 -20.38
N GLU A 366 24.60 -13.90 -20.33
CA GLU A 366 23.86 -13.39 -21.49
C GLU A 366 24.59 -12.21 -22.18
N GLY A 367 25.82 -11.90 -21.74
CA GLY A 367 26.66 -10.86 -22.33
C GLY A 367 26.36 -9.44 -21.83
N ALA A 368 25.52 -9.29 -20.80
CA ALA A 368 25.24 -7.98 -20.20
C ALA A 368 26.38 -7.52 -19.28
N THR A 369 26.70 -6.22 -19.32
CA THR A 369 27.49 -5.58 -18.27
C THR A 369 26.60 -5.41 -17.03
N VAL A 370 27.11 -5.74 -15.85
CA VAL A 370 26.33 -5.65 -14.60
C VAL A 370 26.95 -4.63 -13.68
N VAL A 371 26.13 -3.73 -13.13
CA VAL A 371 26.54 -2.79 -12.10
C VAL A 371 25.57 -2.86 -10.93
N VAL A 372 26.11 -2.86 -9.71
CA VAL A 372 25.34 -2.71 -8.48
C VAL A 372 25.40 -1.25 -8.03
N VAL A 373 24.24 -0.65 -7.82
CA VAL A 373 24.11 0.73 -7.34
C VAL A 373 23.46 0.67 -5.97
N PRO A 374 24.25 0.69 -4.87
CA PRO A 374 23.69 0.77 -3.53
C PRO A 374 23.02 2.12 -3.35
N TYR A 375 21.71 2.10 -3.14
CA TYR A 375 20.85 3.26 -3.02
C TYR A 375 20.42 3.43 -1.57
N ASP A 376 21.17 4.24 -0.84
CA ASP A 376 20.84 4.62 0.52
C ASP A 376 20.80 6.14 0.61
N MET A 377 19.71 6.73 1.08
CA MET A 377 19.64 8.18 1.35
C MET A 377 19.85 8.50 2.83
N SER A 378 19.92 7.47 3.69
CA SER A 378 20.05 7.64 5.15
C SER A 378 21.45 8.06 5.60
N PHE A 379 22.45 8.06 4.69
CA PHE A 379 23.76 8.64 4.98
C PHE A 379 23.70 10.14 5.29
N LEU A 380 22.65 10.84 4.86
CA LEU A 380 22.44 12.27 5.12
C LEU A 380 22.08 12.58 6.57
N ASP A 381 21.64 11.59 7.34
CA ASP A 381 21.36 11.73 8.77
C ASP A 381 22.58 11.40 9.65
N GLY A 382 23.78 11.28 9.06
CA GLY A 382 25.06 11.20 9.77
C GLY A 382 25.38 9.85 10.46
N GLY A 383 24.47 8.87 10.40
CA GLY A 383 24.61 7.60 11.13
C GLY A 383 25.08 6.38 10.32
N ARG A 384 24.92 6.38 8.99
CA ARG A 384 25.06 5.16 8.15
C ARG A 384 26.12 5.22 7.04
N GLY A 385 26.91 6.29 6.94
CA GLY A 385 27.98 6.39 5.94
C GLY A 385 28.97 5.20 5.97
N GLY A 386 29.35 4.74 7.16
CA GLY A 386 30.25 3.59 7.32
C GLY A 386 29.66 2.25 6.86
N LEU A 387 28.34 2.09 6.91
CA LEU A 387 27.66 0.87 6.44
C LEU A 387 27.75 0.75 4.92
N ASN A 388 27.48 1.84 4.21
CA ASN A 388 27.59 1.86 2.75
C ASN A 388 29.04 1.65 2.29
N ASP A 389 30.02 2.27 2.95
CA ASP A 389 31.43 2.07 2.61
C ASP A 389 31.87 0.61 2.82
N ALA A 390 31.44 -0.02 3.92
CA ALA A 390 31.69 -1.43 4.20
C ALA A 390 31.04 -2.35 3.17
N PHE A 391 29.79 -2.07 2.78
CA PHE A 391 29.10 -2.81 1.72
C PHE A 391 29.85 -2.71 0.38
N VAL A 392 30.21 -1.49 -0.04
CA VAL A 392 30.93 -1.24 -1.30
C VAL A 392 32.27 -1.97 -1.31
N ALA A 393 33.03 -1.92 -0.20
CA ALA A 393 34.29 -2.63 -0.08
C ALA A 393 34.09 -4.15 -0.18
N GLY A 394 33.17 -4.72 0.60
CA GLY A 394 32.90 -6.16 0.62
C GLY A 394 32.37 -6.71 -0.70
N ALA A 395 31.56 -5.94 -1.42
CA ALA A 395 31.08 -6.29 -2.75
C ALA A 395 32.23 -6.31 -3.78
N ARG A 396 33.08 -5.28 -3.78
CA ARG A 396 34.24 -5.20 -4.69
C ARG A 396 35.27 -6.29 -4.44
N GLU A 397 35.52 -6.66 -3.18
CA GLU A 397 36.39 -7.79 -2.82
C GLU A 397 35.92 -9.12 -3.43
N ARG A 398 34.62 -9.25 -3.72
CA ARG A 398 34.01 -10.44 -4.33
C ARG A 398 33.85 -10.31 -5.85
N GLY A 399 34.46 -9.29 -6.46
CA GLY A 399 34.45 -9.09 -7.91
C GLY A 399 33.17 -8.46 -8.46
N LEU A 400 32.30 -7.91 -7.61
CA LEU A 400 31.14 -7.15 -8.07
C LEU A 400 31.56 -5.75 -8.51
N THR A 401 31.03 -5.31 -9.66
CA THR A 401 31.15 -3.92 -10.10
C THR A 401 30.13 -3.07 -9.36
N VAL A 402 30.62 -2.04 -8.63
CA VAL A 402 29.79 -1.19 -7.78
C VAL A 402 29.98 0.28 -8.13
N CYS A 403 28.87 0.94 -8.49
CA CYS A 403 28.78 2.38 -8.74
C CYS A 403 28.01 3.05 -7.59
N PRO A 404 28.69 3.47 -6.51
CA PRO A 404 28.03 4.05 -5.34
C PRO A 404 27.43 5.43 -5.65
N ILE A 405 26.37 5.80 -4.91
CA ILE A 405 25.77 7.15 -4.97
C ILE A 405 26.29 8.08 -3.85
N SER A 406 27.30 7.65 -3.10
CA SER A 406 27.85 8.43 -1.97
C SER A 406 28.35 9.78 -2.44
N GLY A 407 27.76 10.85 -1.90
CA GLY A 407 28.06 12.23 -2.31
C GLY A 407 27.23 12.75 -3.49
N ALA A 408 26.31 11.96 -4.06
CA ALA A 408 25.39 12.42 -5.11
C ALA A 408 24.49 13.58 -4.66
N PHE A 409 24.16 13.64 -3.37
CA PHE A 409 23.14 14.56 -2.84
C PHE A 409 23.69 15.83 -2.20
N GLY A 410 25.02 15.94 -2.00
CA GLY A 410 25.64 17.09 -1.34
C GLY A 410 25.01 17.42 0.02
N ASP A 411 24.75 18.71 0.27
CA ASP A 411 24.11 19.24 1.48
C ASP A 411 22.59 19.46 1.31
N LEU A 412 21.95 18.79 0.33
CA LEU A 412 20.52 18.97 0.11
C LEU A 412 19.70 18.40 1.28
N PRO A 413 18.61 19.09 1.67
CA PRO A 413 17.79 18.62 2.77
C PRO A 413 17.00 17.37 2.37
N TYR A 414 16.80 16.48 3.34
CA TYR A 414 16.12 15.20 3.14
C TYR A 414 14.70 15.34 2.56
N ASP A 415 13.98 16.44 2.84
CA ASP A 415 12.63 16.67 2.31
C ASP A 415 12.60 17.08 0.83
N VAL A 416 13.73 17.42 0.23
CA VAL A 416 13.90 17.57 -1.22
C VAL A 416 14.20 16.23 -1.88
N LEU A 417 14.89 15.34 -1.17
CA LEU A 417 15.37 14.07 -1.69
C LEU A 417 14.39 12.92 -1.49
N SER A 418 13.43 13.07 -0.59
CA SER A 418 12.35 12.11 -0.34
C SER A 418 11.05 12.53 -1.02
N VAL A 419 10.19 11.57 -1.36
CA VAL A 419 8.85 11.84 -1.92
C VAL A 419 8.04 12.70 -0.94
N SER A 420 8.14 12.43 0.36
CA SER A 420 7.58 13.27 1.41
C SER A 420 8.19 12.96 2.77
N ARG A 421 7.89 13.78 3.78
CA ARG A 421 8.29 13.48 5.18
C ARG A 421 7.71 12.18 5.76
N GLN A 422 6.70 11.60 5.11
CA GLN A 422 6.09 10.33 5.52
C GLN A 422 6.47 9.19 4.57
N ASP A 423 7.33 9.47 3.59
CA ASP A 423 7.71 8.56 2.55
C ASP A 423 9.18 8.75 2.18
N ALA A 424 10.02 7.85 2.69
CA ALA A 424 11.46 7.88 2.53
C ALA A 424 11.93 7.46 1.13
N HIS A 425 11.04 7.09 0.20
CA HIS A 425 11.43 6.75 -1.16
C HIS A 425 12.03 7.96 -1.89
N PRO A 426 12.94 7.75 -2.86
CA PRO A 426 13.61 8.83 -3.55
C PRO A 426 12.65 9.69 -4.38
N SER A 427 12.78 11.01 -4.25
CA SER A 427 12.09 11.98 -5.09
C SER A 427 12.61 11.94 -6.53
N ALA A 428 11.91 12.62 -7.45
CA ALA A 428 12.39 12.80 -8.82
C ALA A 428 13.80 13.43 -8.85
N GLU A 429 14.06 14.36 -7.93
CA GLU A 429 15.36 15.04 -7.83
C GLU A 429 16.46 14.10 -7.31
N ALA A 430 16.17 13.27 -6.30
CA ALA A 430 17.13 12.27 -5.83
C ALA A 430 17.49 11.25 -6.92
N ASN A 431 16.48 10.77 -7.66
CA ASN A 431 16.72 9.87 -8.80
C ASN A 431 17.58 10.51 -9.88
N ARG A 432 17.33 11.79 -10.23
CA ARG A 432 18.13 12.55 -11.19
C ARG A 432 19.58 12.67 -10.74
N LEU A 433 19.81 13.12 -9.50
CA LEU A 433 21.15 13.30 -8.94
C LEU A 433 21.93 11.97 -8.84
N ALA A 434 21.27 10.90 -8.40
CA ALA A 434 21.87 9.58 -8.34
C ALA A 434 22.29 9.07 -9.73
N ALA A 435 21.45 9.25 -10.75
CA ALA A 435 21.77 8.87 -12.12
C ALA A 435 22.94 9.69 -12.69
N GLU A 436 22.94 11.01 -12.49
CA GLU A 436 24.04 11.88 -12.90
C GLU A 436 25.37 11.51 -12.25
N HIS A 437 25.34 11.19 -10.95
CA HIS A 437 26.52 10.81 -10.19
C HIS A 437 27.10 9.47 -10.64
N THR A 438 26.24 8.49 -10.96
CA THR A 438 26.68 7.13 -11.31
C THR A 438 27.00 6.95 -12.78
N ALA A 439 26.47 7.79 -13.67
CA ALA A 439 26.67 7.68 -15.12
C ALA A 439 28.16 7.57 -15.56
N PRO A 440 29.12 8.35 -15.02
CA PRO A 440 30.53 8.18 -15.38
C PRO A 440 31.11 6.79 -15.05
N CYS A 441 30.74 6.23 -13.88
CA CYS A 441 31.12 4.88 -13.49
C CYS A 441 30.53 3.85 -14.46
N VAL A 442 29.23 3.97 -14.76
CA VAL A 442 28.52 3.07 -15.68
C VAL A 442 29.12 3.10 -17.10
N LEU A 443 29.46 4.28 -17.61
CA LEU A 443 30.08 4.44 -18.93
C LEU A 443 31.47 3.77 -19.00
N ALA A 444 32.27 3.94 -17.94
CA ALA A 444 33.59 3.30 -17.86
C ALA A 444 33.48 1.77 -17.92
N GLU A 445 32.51 1.18 -17.21
CA GLU A 445 32.28 -0.27 -17.19
C GLU A 445 31.74 -0.79 -18.54
N LEU A 446 31.00 0.03 -19.27
CA LEU A 446 30.57 -0.26 -20.64
C LEU A 446 31.68 -0.10 -21.70
N GLY A 447 32.83 0.48 -21.31
CA GLY A 447 33.93 0.82 -22.21
C GLY A 447 33.58 1.94 -23.20
N LEU A 448 32.78 2.93 -22.78
CA LEU A 448 32.26 4.02 -23.61
C LEU A 448 32.76 5.41 -23.21
#